data_AF-A0AAN9VJK0-F1
#
_entry.id   AF-A0AAN9VJK0-F1
#
_cell.length_a   1.000
_cell.length_b   1.000
_cell.length_c   1.000
_cell.angle_alpha   90.00
_cell.angle_beta   90.00
_cell.angle_gamma   90.00
#
_symmetry.space_group_name_H-M   'P 1'
#
loop_
_entity.id
_entity.type
_entity.pdbx_description
1 polymer ?
#
loop_
_entity_poly.entity_id
_entity_poly.type
_entity_poly.pdbx_seq_one_letter_code
_entity_poly.pdbx_strand_id
1 'polypeptide(L)'
;MKSSNTLVEPEIESETRGHVRVYWFPRDFSQSRFGDRATGSNACTLIALLMAQRCYQQEIKICTPDNQISKATVNALAESILEGNALHEALLARGALRHVNMTVPEAIAAAGARAKFVCEWRSLVYLMDLGASLFEQLAETLADWERNPPPRRHGHDLYVVLIADNRSVLLVFQKDQDRVSLIDSHQHQAHGAVVVQVQTAYLQQLCAWYNSLLQSCYGARPECYELSYLYFKCFEAGEMPSG
;
A
#
# COMPACT_ATOMS: atom_id res chain seq x y z
N MET A 1 -15.50 13.80 -24.60
CA MET A 1 -15.52 14.62 -23.37
C MET A 1 -16.33 13.90 -22.31
N LYS A 2 -15.67 13.20 -21.38
CA LYS A 2 -16.29 12.74 -20.13
C LYS A 2 -15.63 13.53 -19.00
N SER A 3 -16.49 14.04 -18.14
CA SER A 3 -16.22 14.98 -17.04
C SER A 3 -15.00 14.60 -16.21
N SER A 4 -14.10 15.56 -16.05
CA SER A 4 -13.16 15.60 -14.93
C SER A 4 -13.98 15.61 -13.65
N ASN A 5 -14.17 14.43 -13.03
CA ASN A 5 -14.67 14.35 -11.67
C ASN A 5 -13.53 14.85 -10.79
N THR A 6 -13.53 16.13 -10.49
CA THR A 6 -12.65 16.68 -9.47
C THR A 6 -13.09 16.04 -8.16
N LEU A 7 -12.32 15.07 -7.67
CA LEU A 7 -12.54 14.52 -6.34
C LEU A 7 -12.55 15.71 -5.36
N VAL A 8 -13.67 15.89 -4.65
CA VAL A 8 -13.71 16.84 -3.55
C VAL A 8 -12.62 16.42 -2.57
N GLU A 9 -11.74 17.35 -2.23
CA GLU A 9 -10.60 17.07 -1.35
C GLU A 9 -11.15 16.60 0.01
N PRO A 10 -10.85 15.37 0.45
CA PRO A 10 -11.40 14.84 1.69
C PRO A 10 -10.88 15.64 2.89
N GLU A 11 -11.72 15.81 3.90
CA GLU A 11 -11.29 16.37 5.18
C GLU A 11 -10.43 15.32 5.93
N ILE A 12 -9.11 15.50 5.88
CA ILE A 12 -8.16 14.56 6.48
C ILE A 12 -7.78 15.08 7.87
N GLU A 13 -8.10 14.30 8.89
CA GLU A 13 -7.63 14.56 10.26
C GLU A 13 -6.18 14.10 10.39
N SER A 14 -5.36 14.86 11.11
CA SER A 14 -3.97 14.48 11.35
C SER A 14 -3.65 14.51 12.84
N GLU A 15 -2.88 13.53 13.29
CA GLU A 15 -2.33 13.47 14.64
C GLU A 15 -0.87 13.06 14.61
N THR A 16 -0.13 13.42 15.66
CA THR A 16 1.26 13.01 15.85
C THR A 16 1.41 12.39 17.23
N ARG A 17 1.94 11.16 17.29
CA ARG A 17 2.21 10.42 18.52
C ARG A 17 3.69 10.04 18.54
N GLY A 18 4.49 10.78 19.30
CA GLY A 18 5.95 10.64 19.24
C GLY A 18 6.48 10.97 17.85
N HIS A 19 7.12 10.00 17.18
CA HIS A 19 7.64 10.16 15.81
C HIS A 19 6.66 9.67 14.74
N VAL A 20 5.51 9.12 15.14
CA VAL A 20 4.50 8.58 14.23
C VAL A 20 3.50 9.66 13.89
N ARG A 21 3.42 10.03 12.61
CA ARG A 21 2.37 10.90 12.09
C ARG A 21 1.31 10.07 11.40
N VAL A 22 0.05 10.36 11.70
CA VAL A 22 -1.10 9.64 11.20
C VAL A 22 -2.03 10.61 10.49
N TYR A 23 -2.52 10.21 9.32
CA TYR A 23 -3.51 10.92 8.52
C TYR A 23 -4.73 10.02 8.36
N TRP A 24 -5.80 10.37 9.06
CA TRP A 24 -7.06 9.67 9.06
C TRP A 24 -7.99 10.24 7.99
N PHE A 25 -8.38 9.41 7.04
CA PHE A 25 -9.33 9.82 6.02
C PHE A 25 -10.77 9.69 6.56
N PRO A 26 -11.74 10.43 5.98
CA PRO A 26 -13.15 10.27 6.31
C PRO A 26 -13.60 8.83 6.16
N ARG A 27 -14.57 8.40 6.98
CA ARG A 27 -15.10 7.02 6.99
C ARG A 27 -15.40 6.44 5.61
N ASP A 28 -16.02 7.25 4.76
CA ASP A 28 -16.47 6.83 3.43
C ASP A 28 -15.33 6.80 2.41
N PHE A 29 -14.16 7.34 2.74
CA PHE A 29 -12.92 7.17 1.99
C PHE A 29 -12.22 5.88 2.47
N SER A 30 -12.80 4.74 2.12
CA SER A 30 -12.24 3.41 2.41
C SER A 30 -12.63 2.42 1.32
N GLN A 31 -11.91 1.31 1.18
CA GLN A 31 -12.16 0.34 0.11
C GLN A 31 -13.59 -0.24 0.10
N SER A 32 -14.27 -0.27 1.25
CA SER A 32 -15.61 -0.80 1.42
C SER A 32 -16.73 0.23 1.23
N ARG A 33 -16.40 1.51 1.02
CA ARG A 33 -17.39 2.61 0.97
C ARG A 33 -17.17 3.58 -0.19
N PHE A 34 -15.91 3.84 -0.55
CA PHE A 34 -15.56 4.89 -1.49
C PHE A 34 -16.10 4.59 -2.90
N GLY A 35 -16.67 5.61 -3.55
CA GLY A 35 -17.33 5.48 -4.85
C GLY A 35 -18.73 4.86 -4.76
N ASP A 36 -19.53 5.26 -3.76
CA ASP A 36 -20.92 4.84 -3.55
C ASP A 36 -21.12 3.33 -3.35
N ARG A 37 -20.13 2.66 -2.74
CA ARG A 37 -20.17 1.21 -2.54
C ARG A 37 -21.09 0.82 -1.39
N ALA A 38 -22.02 -0.09 -1.66
CA ALA A 38 -22.95 -0.64 -0.68
C ALA A 38 -22.43 -1.91 0.03
N THR A 39 -21.44 -2.59 -0.54
CA THR A 39 -20.94 -3.91 -0.07
C THR A 39 -19.48 -3.86 0.37
N GLY A 40 -19.07 -4.84 1.17
CA GLY A 40 -17.67 -5.01 1.56
C GLY A 40 -16.73 -5.18 0.35
N SER A 41 -15.42 -5.09 0.59
CA SER A 41 -14.39 -5.26 -0.44
C SER A 41 -13.28 -6.16 0.07
N ASN A 42 -12.80 -7.05 -0.81
CA ASN A 42 -11.66 -7.93 -0.61
C ASN A 42 -10.53 -7.62 -1.62
N ALA A 43 -10.49 -6.39 -2.13
CA ALA A 43 -9.56 -5.96 -3.16
C ALA A 43 -8.24 -5.37 -2.59
N CYS A 44 -7.99 -5.46 -1.28
CA CYS A 44 -6.89 -4.76 -0.60
C CYS A 44 -5.51 -5.04 -1.24
N THR A 45 -5.21 -6.27 -1.64
CA THR A 45 -3.95 -6.59 -2.34
C THR A 45 -3.82 -5.88 -3.69
N LEU A 46 -4.90 -5.83 -4.48
CA LEU A 46 -4.94 -5.10 -5.75
C LEU A 46 -4.78 -3.59 -5.52
N ILE A 47 -5.45 -3.04 -4.50
CA ILE A 47 -5.36 -1.63 -4.14
C ILE A 47 -3.92 -1.26 -3.73
N ALA A 48 -3.30 -2.05 -2.86
CA ALA A 48 -1.91 -1.86 -2.44
C ALA A 48 -0.94 -1.92 -3.63
N LEU A 49 -1.12 -2.87 -4.54
CA LEU A 49 -0.32 -3.00 -5.76
C LEU A 49 -0.47 -1.79 -6.70
N LEU A 50 -1.70 -1.37 -6.97
CA LEU A 50 -1.99 -0.23 -7.84
C LEU A 50 -1.49 1.09 -7.25
N MET A 51 -1.53 1.22 -5.92
CA MET A 51 -0.99 2.35 -5.20
C MET A 51 0.54 2.39 -5.31
N ALA A 52 1.23 1.25 -5.09
CA ALA A 52 2.67 1.15 -5.28
C ALA A 52 3.08 1.54 -6.70
N GLN A 53 2.33 1.07 -7.70
CA GLN A 53 2.57 1.38 -9.09
C GLN A 53 2.44 2.87 -9.39
N ARG A 54 1.39 3.52 -8.88
CA ARG A 54 1.19 4.97 -9.06
C ARG A 54 2.30 5.78 -8.40
N CYS A 55 2.68 5.40 -7.18
CA CYS A 55 3.79 6.04 -6.49
C CYS A 55 5.07 5.98 -7.31
N TYR A 56 5.38 4.82 -7.90
CA TYR A 56 6.56 4.67 -8.76
C TYR A 56 6.43 5.47 -10.07
N GLN A 57 5.33 5.32 -10.81
CA GLN A 57 5.17 5.90 -12.14
C GLN A 57 5.06 7.43 -12.14
N GLN A 58 4.50 8.00 -11.07
CA GLN A 58 4.28 9.44 -10.94
C GLN A 58 5.26 10.09 -9.96
N GLU A 59 6.24 9.33 -9.46
CA GLU A 59 7.26 9.78 -8.49
C GLU A 59 6.62 10.45 -7.24
N ILE A 60 5.52 9.86 -6.75
CA ILE A 60 4.71 10.47 -5.69
C ILE A 60 5.50 10.50 -4.39
N LYS A 61 5.69 11.70 -3.85
CA LYS A 61 6.11 11.90 -2.46
C LYS A 61 4.88 11.78 -1.55
N ILE A 62 4.88 10.81 -0.63
CA ILE A 62 3.69 10.48 0.18
C ILE A 62 3.26 11.67 1.02
N CYS A 63 4.25 12.35 1.59
CA CYS A 63 4.05 13.63 2.24
C CYS A 63 4.99 14.67 1.65
N THR A 64 4.53 15.92 1.69
CA THR A 64 5.30 17.09 1.34
C THR A 64 6.41 17.36 2.39
N PRO A 65 7.42 18.18 2.06
CA PRO A 65 8.50 18.52 3.01
C PRO A 65 8.00 19.16 4.32
N ASP A 66 6.91 19.92 4.25
CA ASP A 66 6.19 20.53 5.38
C ASP A 66 5.25 19.56 6.10
N ASN A 67 5.43 18.25 5.90
CA ASN A 67 4.77 17.22 6.68
C ASN A 67 3.23 17.17 6.50
N GLN A 68 2.74 17.49 5.30
CA GLN A 68 1.35 17.30 4.91
C GLN A 68 1.23 16.12 3.95
N ILE A 69 0.10 15.42 3.96
CA ILE A 69 -0.17 14.41 2.93
C ILE A 69 -0.30 15.08 1.56
N SER A 70 0.36 14.55 0.54
CA SER A 70 0.32 15.18 -0.78
C SER A 70 -1.02 14.92 -1.49
N LYS A 71 -1.49 15.90 -2.28
CA LYS A 71 -2.68 15.71 -3.12
C LYS A 71 -2.52 14.55 -4.11
N ALA A 72 -1.30 14.32 -4.60
CA ALA A 72 -0.97 13.20 -5.46
C ALA A 72 -1.20 11.86 -4.74
N THR A 73 -0.83 11.75 -3.47
CA THR A 73 -1.10 10.56 -2.64
C THR A 73 -2.60 10.33 -2.45
N VAL A 74 -3.35 11.38 -2.13
CA VAL A 74 -4.81 11.29 -1.96
C VAL A 74 -5.48 10.80 -3.24
N ASN A 75 -5.14 11.40 -4.39
CA ASN A 75 -5.68 11.01 -5.68
C ASN A 75 -5.27 9.59 -6.07
N ALA A 76 -4.00 9.23 -5.88
CA ALA A 76 -3.52 7.89 -6.19
C ALA A 76 -4.20 6.82 -5.34
N LEU A 77 -4.45 7.09 -4.06
CA LEU A 77 -5.17 6.18 -3.18
C LEU A 77 -6.64 6.04 -3.60
N ALA A 78 -7.32 7.16 -3.90
CA ALA A 78 -8.70 7.16 -4.40
C ALA A 78 -8.84 6.34 -5.68
N GLU A 79 -7.97 6.58 -6.66
CA GLU A 79 -7.96 5.84 -7.92
C GLU A 79 -7.65 4.35 -7.70
N SER A 80 -6.68 4.03 -6.84
CA SER A 80 -6.33 2.64 -6.54
C SER A 80 -7.48 1.90 -5.88
N ILE A 81 -8.23 2.56 -4.99
CA ILE A 81 -9.44 2.00 -4.36
C ILE A 81 -10.50 1.72 -5.43
N LEU A 82 -10.84 2.71 -6.26
CA LEU A 82 -11.87 2.56 -7.29
C LEU A 82 -11.50 1.47 -8.30
N GLU A 83 -10.28 1.52 -8.82
CA GLU A 83 -9.80 0.59 -9.85
C GLU A 83 -9.59 -0.82 -9.29
N GLY A 84 -8.98 -0.95 -8.11
CA GLY A 84 -8.74 -2.25 -7.47
C GLY A 84 -10.05 -2.98 -7.19
N ASN A 85 -11.05 -2.27 -6.67
CA ASN A 85 -12.39 -2.80 -6.49
C ASN A 85 -13.05 -3.25 -7.80
N ALA A 86 -13.03 -2.39 -8.83
CA ALA A 86 -13.64 -2.72 -10.11
C ALA A 86 -12.99 -3.95 -10.77
N LEU A 87 -11.66 -4.07 -10.71
CA LEU A 87 -10.95 -5.24 -11.20
C LEU A 87 -11.33 -6.50 -10.43
N HIS A 88 -11.35 -6.42 -9.10
CA HIS A 88 -11.68 -7.55 -8.22
C HIS A 88 -13.11 -8.05 -8.46
N GLU A 89 -14.07 -7.15 -8.56
CA GLU A 89 -15.47 -7.49 -8.86
C GLU A 89 -15.63 -8.13 -10.23
N ALA A 90 -14.93 -7.61 -11.25
CA ALA A 90 -14.92 -8.21 -12.57
C ALA A 90 -14.32 -9.63 -12.54
N LEU A 91 -13.30 -9.88 -11.72
CA LEU A 91 -12.70 -11.20 -11.51
C LEU A 91 -13.64 -12.18 -10.79
N LEU A 92 -14.33 -11.71 -9.76
CA LEU A 92 -15.34 -12.50 -9.04
C LEU A 92 -16.50 -12.87 -9.96
N ALA A 93 -17.05 -11.91 -10.70
CA ALA A 93 -18.21 -12.12 -11.56
C ALA A 93 -17.96 -13.16 -12.66
N ARG A 94 -16.71 -13.28 -13.14
CA ARG A 94 -16.30 -14.28 -14.13
C ARG A 94 -15.79 -15.59 -13.54
N GLY A 95 -15.79 -15.75 -12.21
CA GLY A 95 -15.29 -16.95 -11.53
C GLY A 95 -13.79 -17.19 -11.70
N ALA A 96 -13.00 -16.14 -11.94
CA ALA A 96 -11.56 -16.25 -12.19
C ALA A 96 -10.71 -16.27 -10.91
N LEU A 97 -11.31 -16.03 -9.74
CA LEU A 97 -10.62 -16.07 -8.46
C LEU A 97 -10.71 -17.46 -7.84
N ARG A 98 -9.57 -18.00 -7.41
CA ARG A 98 -9.50 -19.24 -6.61
C ARG A 98 -9.98 -19.01 -5.18
N HIS A 99 -9.58 -17.87 -4.62
CA HIS A 99 -9.96 -17.40 -3.29
C HIS A 99 -10.44 -15.95 -3.38
N VAL A 100 -11.30 -15.54 -2.44
CA VAL A 100 -11.85 -14.19 -2.42
C VAL A 100 -10.75 -13.14 -2.20
N ASN A 101 -9.75 -13.48 -1.39
CA ASN A 101 -8.54 -12.66 -1.22
C ASN A 101 -7.47 -13.11 -2.21
N MET A 102 -6.69 -12.15 -2.69
CA MET A 102 -5.64 -12.38 -3.67
C MET A 102 -4.26 -12.31 -3.03
N THR A 103 -3.40 -13.23 -3.44
CA THR A 103 -1.95 -13.12 -3.25
C THR A 103 -1.36 -12.01 -4.13
N VAL A 104 -0.14 -11.56 -3.85
CA VAL A 104 0.55 -10.55 -4.67
C VAL A 104 0.76 -11.03 -6.13
N PRO A 105 1.19 -12.27 -6.40
CA PRO A 105 1.29 -12.77 -7.77
C PRO A 105 -0.05 -12.78 -8.53
N GLU A 106 -1.14 -13.16 -7.86
CA GLU A 106 -2.48 -13.10 -8.46
C GLU A 106 -2.89 -11.66 -8.77
N ALA A 107 -2.58 -10.71 -7.88
CA ALA A 107 -2.87 -9.29 -8.09
C ALA A 107 -2.07 -8.72 -9.27
N ILE A 108 -0.79 -9.07 -9.41
CA ILE A 108 0.05 -8.69 -10.55
C ILE A 108 -0.55 -9.22 -11.86
N ALA A 109 -0.92 -10.51 -11.89
CA ALA A 109 -1.52 -11.13 -13.06
C ALA A 109 -2.86 -10.45 -13.44
N ALA A 110 -3.69 -10.15 -12.44
CA ALA A 110 -4.98 -9.48 -12.62
C ALA A 110 -4.87 -8.05 -13.14
N ALA A 111 -3.90 -7.28 -12.63
CA ALA A 111 -3.64 -5.91 -13.07
C ALA A 111 -3.15 -5.85 -14.53
N GLY A 112 -2.57 -6.95 -15.04
CA GLY A 112 -2.21 -7.11 -16.44
C GLY A 112 -1.25 -6.02 -16.91
N ALA A 113 -1.60 -5.33 -18.01
CA ALA A 113 -0.78 -4.26 -18.58
C ALA A 113 -0.45 -3.12 -17.60
N ARG A 114 -1.28 -2.92 -16.56
CA ARG A 114 -1.01 -1.92 -15.52
C ARG A 114 0.22 -2.34 -14.72
N ALA A 115 0.23 -3.56 -14.20
CA ALA A 115 1.36 -4.10 -13.44
C ALA A 115 2.50 -4.64 -14.32
N LYS A 116 2.56 -4.29 -15.62
CA LYS A 116 3.56 -4.82 -16.58
C LYS A 116 4.99 -4.76 -16.05
N PHE A 117 5.31 -3.71 -15.30
CA PHE A 117 6.66 -3.47 -14.80
C PHE A 117 6.85 -3.81 -13.32
N VAL A 118 5.79 -4.20 -12.61
CA VAL A 118 5.93 -4.64 -11.22
C VAL A 118 6.69 -5.97 -11.22
N CYS A 119 7.68 -6.07 -10.35
CA CYS A 119 8.42 -7.29 -10.10
C CYS A 119 8.47 -7.52 -8.60
N GLU A 120 8.09 -8.73 -8.20
CA GLU A 120 8.33 -9.21 -6.85
C GLU A 120 9.80 -9.63 -6.73
N TRP A 121 10.54 -8.95 -5.86
CA TRP A 121 11.93 -9.30 -5.55
C TRP A 121 11.97 -10.52 -4.63
N ARG A 122 11.11 -10.51 -3.60
CA ARG A 122 11.05 -11.55 -2.58
C ARG A 122 9.65 -11.56 -1.99
N SER A 123 9.10 -12.75 -1.74
CA SER A 123 7.95 -12.95 -0.87
C SER A 123 8.36 -13.89 0.25
N LEU A 124 8.16 -13.46 1.50
CA LEU A 124 8.52 -14.21 2.69
C LEU A 124 7.30 -14.34 3.58
N VAL A 125 6.96 -15.58 3.95
CA VAL A 125 5.89 -15.89 4.90
C VAL A 125 6.50 -16.21 6.25
N TYR A 126 6.03 -15.53 7.28
CA TYR A 126 6.49 -15.65 8.66
C TYR A 126 5.40 -16.27 9.51
N LEU A 127 5.69 -17.42 10.13
CA LEU A 127 4.84 -18.03 11.15
C LEU A 127 5.27 -17.51 12.53
N MET A 128 5.13 -16.20 12.73
CA MET A 128 5.59 -15.47 13.90
C MET A 128 4.56 -14.41 14.29
N ASP A 129 4.53 -14.06 15.59
CA ASP A 129 3.76 -12.91 16.07
C ASP A 129 4.24 -11.62 15.36
N LEU A 130 3.30 -10.96 14.68
CA LEU A 130 3.59 -9.75 13.90
C LEU A 130 4.09 -8.63 14.81
N GLY A 131 3.49 -8.47 15.99
CA GLY A 131 3.85 -7.43 16.96
C GLY A 131 5.29 -7.56 17.46
N ALA A 132 5.77 -8.78 17.63
CA ALA A 132 7.11 -9.09 18.11
C ALA A 132 8.18 -9.04 17.01
N SER A 133 7.82 -9.36 15.76
CA SER A 133 8.83 -9.67 14.72
C SER A 133 8.86 -8.73 13.52
N LEU A 134 7.78 -7.98 13.22
CA LEU A 134 7.67 -7.20 11.98
C LEU A 134 8.83 -6.23 11.76
N PHE A 135 9.25 -5.52 12.81
CA PHE A 135 10.37 -4.58 12.72
C PHE A 135 11.68 -5.27 12.33
N GLU A 136 12.02 -6.38 13.00
CA GLU A 136 13.27 -7.10 12.76
C GLU A 136 13.31 -7.64 11.32
N GLN A 137 12.19 -8.21 10.85
CA GLN A 137 12.10 -8.76 9.50
C GLN A 137 12.19 -7.69 8.39
N LEU A 138 11.55 -6.55 8.60
CA LEU A 138 11.69 -5.40 7.69
C LEU A 138 13.12 -4.84 7.73
N ALA A 139 13.70 -4.64 8.91
CA ALA A 139 15.04 -4.08 9.07
C ALA A 139 16.12 -4.96 8.42
N GLU A 140 16.02 -6.29 8.59
CA GLU A 140 16.93 -7.24 7.95
C GLU A 140 16.85 -7.15 6.43
N THR A 141 15.62 -7.15 5.87
CA THR A 141 15.44 -7.11 4.42
C THR A 141 15.80 -5.75 3.82
N LEU A 142 15.56 -4.64 4.54
CA LEU A 142 16.02 -3.31 4.14
C LEU A 142 17.54 -3.23 4.08
N ALA A 143 18.23 -3.82 5.05
CA ALA A 143 19.68 -3.86 5.04
C ALA A 143 20.21 -4.71 3.86
N ASP A 144 19.50 -5.77 3.47
CA ASP A 144 19.83 -6.54 2.28
C ASP A 144 19.53 -5.77 0.98
N TRP A 145 18.41 -5.05 0.91
CA TRP A 145 18.07 -4.17 -0.21
C TRP A 145 19.13 -3.11 -0.45
N GLU A 146 19.67 -2.49 0.61
CA GLU A 146 20.70 -1.47 0.49
C GLU A 146 22.06 -2.05 0.05
N ARG A 147 22.40 -3.27 0.50
CA ARG A 147 23.66 -3.93 0.13
C ARG A 147 23.60 -4.56 -1.27
N ASN A 148 22.48 -5.20 -1.60
CA ASN A 148 22.32 -6.06 -2.76
C ASN A 148 20.99 -5.77 -3.50
N PRO A 149 20.71 -4.52 -3.91
CA PRO A 149 19.47 -4.24 -4.63
C PRO A 149 19.47 -4.94 -5.98
N PRO A 150 18.29 -5.23 -6.55
CA PRO A 150 18.17 -5.71 -7.93
C PRO A 150 18.96 -4.82 -8.91
N PRO A 151 19.47 -5.38 -10.02
CA PRO A 151 20.26 -4.62 -10.98
C PRO A 151 19.57 -3.32 -11.43
N ARG A 152 20.34 -2.23 -11.48
CA ARG A 152 19.87 -0.86 -11.79
C ARG A 152 18.89 -0.29 -10.74
N ARG A 153 18.79 -0.84 -9.53
CA ARG A 153 17.89 -0.33 -8.46
C ARG A 153 18.60 0.28 -7.25
N HIS A 154 19.90 0.49 -7.33
CA HIS A 154 20.61 1.28 -6.32
C HIS A 154 19.99 2.68 -6.19
N GLY A 155 19.61 3.05 -4.97
CA GLY A 155 19.10 4.39 -4.70
C GLY A 155 17.61 4.59 -4.94
N HIS A 156 16.84 3.54 -5.29
CA HIS A 156 15.41 3.65 -5.53
C HIS A 156 14.56 3.35 -4.28
N ASP A 157 13.34 3.89 -4.29
CA ASP A 157 12.28 3.57 -3.33
C ASP A 157 11.97 2.06 -3.33
N LEU A 158 11.65 1.53 -2.15
CA LEU A 158 11.22 0.15 -1.94
C LEU A 158 9.75 0.12 -1.54
N TYR A 159 9.01 -0.81 -2.11
CA TYR A 159 7.58 -1.01 -1.86
C TYR A 159 7.40 -2.39 -1.24
N VAL A 160 6.61 -2.49 -0.17
CA VAL A 160 6.36 -3.78 0.49
C VAL A 160 4.88 -3.93 0.72
N VAL A 161 4.29 -4.99 0.18
CA VAL A 161 2.93 -5.39 0.54
C VAL A 161 3.04 -6.28 1.78
N LEU A 162 2.44 -5.84 2.89
CA LEU A 162 2.30 -6.63 4.10
C LEU A 162 0.91 -7.25 4.12
N ILE A 163 0.84 -8.57 4.19
CA ILE A 163 -0.43 -9.31 4.31
C ILE A 163 -0.50 -9.95 5.70
N ALA A 164 -1.52 -9.61 6.47
CA ALA A 164 -1.79 -10.20 7.78
C ALA A 164 -3.29 -10.20 8.06
N ASP A 165 -3.82 -11.28 8.65
CA ASP A 165 -5.25 -11.39 9.01
C ASP A 165 -6.20 -11.01 7.85
N ASN A 166 -5.97 -11.56 6.66
CA ASN A 166 -6.73 -11.28 5.42
C ASN A 166 -6.71 -9.81 4.95
N ARG A 167 -5.78 -9.00 5.46
CA ARG A 167 -5.62 -7.59 5.10
C ARG A 167 -4.28 -7.37 4.47
N SER A 168 -4.27 -6.61 3.38
CA SER A 168 -3.06 -6.18 2.70
C SER A 168 -2.90 -4.67 2.86
N VAL A 169 -1.72 -4.24 3.29
CA VAL A 169 -1.33 -2.82 3.40
C VAL A 169 -0.03 -2.59 2.65
N LEU A 170 0.20 -1.34 2.23
CA LEU A 170 1.40 -0.96 1.51
C LEU A 170 2.35 -0.18 2.41
N LEU A 171 3.60 -0.63 2.50
CA LEU A 171 4.72 0.16 3.00
C LEU A 171 5.50 0.75 1.82
N VAL A 172 5.82 2.04 1.91
CA VAL A 172 6.63 2.78 0.93
C VAL A 172 7.84 3.38 1.64
N PHE A 173 9.02 2.89 1.30
CA PHE A 173 10.30 3.39 1.78
C PHE A 173 10.83 4.40 0.75
N GLN A 174 10.71 5.69 1.07
CA GLN A 174 11.12 6.78 0.20
C GLN A 174 12.54 7.23 0.55
N LYS A 175 13.52 6.79 -0.24
CA LYS A 175 14.94 6.98 0.09
C LYS A 175 15.32 8.46 0.13
N ASP A 176 14.89 9.22 -0.87
CA ASP A 176 15.22 10.65 -0.98
C ASP A 176 14.71 11.48 0.21
N GLN A 177 13.60 11.05 0.82
CA GLN A 177 12.98 11.75 1.94
C GLN A 177 13.36 11.16 3.30
N ASP A 178 14.12 10.06 3.32
CA ASP A 178 14.40 9.24 4.50
C ASP A 178 13.13 8.92 5.32
N ARG A 179 12.08 8.48 4.63
CA ARG A 179 10.76 8.26 5.23
C ARG A 179 10.20 6.91 4.87
N VAL A 180 9.43 6.36 5.81
CA VAL A 180 8.62 5.17 5.60
C VAL A 180 7.17 5.54 5.81
N SER A 181 6.33 5.18 4.86
CA SER A 181 4.89 5.39 4.95
C SER A 181 4.15 4.07 4.87
N LEU A 182 3.19 3.84 5.76
CA LEU A 182 2.21 2.76 5.68
C LEU A 182 0.90 3.32 5.16
N ILE A 183 0.29 2.65 4.19
CA ILE A 183 -0.98 3.01 3.57
C ILE A 183 -1.92 1.81 3.72
N ASP A 184 -3.01 2.03 4.44
CA ASP A 184 -4.05 1.04 4.68
C ASP A 184 -5.39 1.56 4.14
N SER A 185 -5.96 0.85 3.16
CA SER A 185 -7.21 1.22 2.50
C SER A 185 -8.48 0.78 3.23
N HIS A 186 -8.37 0.04 4.34
CA HIS A 186 -9.51 -0.44 5.10
C HIS A 186 -10.19 0.67 5.90
N GLN A 187 -11.37 0.37 6.46
CA GLN A 187 -12.08 1.26 7.38
C GLN A 187 -11.65 0.96 8.83
N HIS A 188 -11.34 2.00 9.59
CA HIS A 188 -10.82 1.94 10.96
C HIS A 188 -11.81 2.59 11.94
N GLN A 189 -12.74 1.81 12.50
CA GLN A 189 -13.81 2.31 13.38
C GLN A 189 -14.60 3.47 12.73
N ALA A 190 -14.39 4.71 13.22
CA ALA A 190 -15.02 5.94 12.73
C ALA A 190 -14.30 6.56 11.52
N HIS A 191 -13.09 6.09 11.19
CA HIS A 191 -12.26 6.61 10.10
C HIS A 191 -12.24 5.64 8.91
N GLY A 192 -11.88 6.16 7.74
CA GLY A 192 -11.69 5.40 6.53
C GLY A 192 -10.27 4.86 6.45
N ALA A 193 -9.67 4.99 5.27
CA ALA A 193 -8.27 4.70 5.03
C ALA A 193 -7.36 5.50 5.97
N VAL A 194 -6.15 5.00 6.17
CA VAL A 194 -5.14 5.67 6.98
C VAL A 194 -3.80 5.66 6.26
N VAL A 195 -3.10 6.79 6.34
CA VAL A 195 -1.69 6.90 5.95
C VAL A 195 -0.90 7.25 7.19
N VAL A 196 0.16 6.50 7.46
CA VAL A 196 1.06 6.71 8.59
C VAL A 196 2.46 6.92 8.08
N GLN A 197 3.20 7.83 8.69
CA GLN A 197 4.56 8.13 8.27
C GLN A 197 5.50 8.34 9.46
N VAL A 198 6.72 7.86 9.29
CA VAL A 198 7.87 8.07 10.19
C VAL A 198 9.12 8.37 9.37
N GLN A 199 10.17 8.90 10.01
CA GLN A 199 11.53 8.78 9.44
C GLN A 199 11.98 7.32 9.52
N THR A 200 12.84 6.88 8.60
CA THR A 200 13.30 5.48 8.54
C THR A 200 13.91 4.98 9.85
N ALA A 201 14.64 5.84 10.56
CA ALA A 201 15.21 5.55 11.88
C ALA A 201 14.16 5.17 12.95
N TYR A 202 12.89 5.53 12.75
CA TYR A 202 11.78 5.24 13.66
C TYR A 202 10.83 4.16 13.14
N LEU A 203 11.27 3.33 12.19
CA LEU A 203 10.49 2.21 11.64
C LEU A 203 9.87 1.32 12.74
N GLN A 204 10.61 1.06 13.82
CA GLN A 204 10.10 0.27 14.95
C GLN A 204 8.83 0.86 15.56
N GLN A 205 8.73 2.19 15.66
CA GLN A 205 7.54 2.86 16.19
C GLN A 205 6.35 2.74 15.23
N LEU A 206 6.58 2.77 13.92
CA LEU A 206 5.54 2.50 12.92
C LEU A 206 5.02 1.06 13.05
N CYS A 207 5.91 0.07 13.17
CA CYS A 207 5.51 -1.34 13.35
C CYS A 207 4.69 -1.53 14.63
N ALA A 208 5.14 -0.94 15.75
CA ALA A 208 4.42 -1.00 17.02
C ALA A 208 3.06 -0.30 16.95
N TRP A 209 2.99 0.84 16.27
CA TRP A 209 1.74 1.56 16.02
C TRP A 209 0.78 0.72 15.19
N TYR A 210 1.24 0.08 14.12
CA TYR A 210 0.39 -0.76 13.26
C TYR A 210 -0.13 -1.99 14.00
N ASN A 211 0.71 -2.65 14.81
CA ASN A 211 0.24 -3.73 15.67
C ASN A 211 -0.87 -3.26 16.64
N SER A 212 -0.70 -2.06 17.21
CA SER A 212 -1.71 -1.46 18.10
C SER A 212 -3.01 -1.11 17.34
N LEU A 213 -2.91 -0.66 16.08
CA LEU A 213 -4.05 -0.43 15.20
C LEU A 213 -4.84 -1.72 14.99
N LEU A 214 -4.16 -2.82 14.62
CA LEU A 214 -4.80 -4.11 14.39
C LEU A 214 -5.56 -4.60 15.63
N GLN A 215 -4.94 -4.49 16.80
CA GLN A 215 -5.58 -4.88 18.06
C GLN A 215 -6.78 -4.01 18.41
N SER A 216 -6.68 -2.69 18.26
CA SER A 216 -7.71 -1.74 18.69
C SER A 216 -8.89 -1.63 17.72
N CYS A 217 -8.63 -1.72 16.41
CA CYS A 217 -9.67 -1.60 15.39
C CYS A 217 -10.32 -2.95 15.06
N TYR A 218 -9.56 -4.04 15.12
CA TYR A 218 -10.00 -5.35 14.62
C TYR A 218 -9.94 -6.46 15.67
N GLY A 219 -9.38 -6.21 16.85
CA GLY A 219 -9.17 -7.26 17.85
C GLY A 219 -8.11 -8.29 17.43
N ALA A 220 -7.34 -8.01 16.37
CA ALA A 220 -6.46 -8.96 15.72
C ALA A 220 -5.06 -8.99 16.35
N ARG A 221 -4.49 -10.21 16.44
CA ARG A 221 -3.08 -10.47 16.78
C ARG A 221 -2.52 -11.50 15.79
N PRO A 222 -2.04 -11.05 14.62
CA PRO A 222 -1.60 -11.99 13.59
C PRO A 222 -0.36 -12.76 14.05
N GLU A 223 -0.48 -14.08 14.13
CA GLU A 223 0.64 -15.02 14.37
C GLU A 223 1.26 -15.53 13.06
N CYS A 224 0.78 -15.01 11.93
CA CYS A 224 1.32 -15.25 10.60
C CYS A 224 1.13 -14.01 9.73
N TYR A 225 2.15 -13.69 8.93
CA TYR A 225 2.09 -12.62 7.95
C TYR A 225 3.04 -12.87 6.77
N GLU A 226 2.77 -12.21 5.65
CA GLU A 226 3.61 -12.20 4.47
C GLU A 226 4.19 -10.80 4.24
N LEU A 227 5.46 -10.73 3.84
CA LEU A 227 6.09 -9.53 3.30
C LEU A 227 6.49 -9.79 1.84
N SER A 228 5.82 -9.12 0.92
CA SER A 228 6.11 -9.17 -0.51
C SER A 228 6.78 -7.87 -0.95
N TYR A 229 8.07 -7.95 -1.28
CA TYR A 229 8.92 -6.83 -1.63
C TYR A 229 8.86 -6.58 -3.14
N LEU A 230 8.43 -5.39 -3.53
CA LEU A 230 8.19 -4.99 -4.91
C LEU A 230 9.22 -3.97 -5.38
N TYR A 231 9.65 -4.13 -6.61
CA TYR A 231 10.37 -3.12 -7.38
C TYR A 231 9.78 -3.03 -8.78
N PHE A 232 10.13 -1.97 -9.50
CA PHE A 232 9.59 -1.72 -10.83
C PHE A 232 10.70 -1.73 -11.86
N LYS A 233 10.53 -2.43 -12.99
CA LYS A 233 11.45 -2.36 -14.14
C LYS A 233 11.40 -0.97 -14.79
N CYS A 234 12.54 -0.47 -15.25
CA CYS A 234 12.63 0.89 -15.81
C CYS A 234 11.97 0.85 -17.18
N PHE A 235 11.33 1.95 -17.55
CA PHE A 235 10.98 2.21 -18.93
C PHE A 235 12.27 2.23 -19.76
N GLU A 236 12.49 1.23 -20.62
CA GLU A 236 13.39 1.43 -21.75
C GLU A 236 12.64 2.31 -22.74
N ALA A 237 13.17 3.52 -22.99
CA ALA A 237 12.62 4.46 -23.96
C ALA A 237 12.59 3.78 -25.34
N GLY A 238 11.43 3.26 -25.73
CA GLY A 238 11.26 2.45 -26.94
C GLY A 238 10.10 1.46 -26.88
N GLU A 239 9.69 1.01 -25.69
CA GLU A 239 8.51 0.15 -25.51
C GLU A 239 7.25 0.94 -25.14
N MET A 240 6.80 1.85 -26.00
CA MET A 240 5.40 2.28 -25.94
C MET A 240 4.54 1.16 -26.53
N PRO A 241 3.58 0.59 -25.79
CA PRO A 241 2.53 -0.20 -26.42
C PRO A 241 1.71 0.77 -27.25
N SER A 242 1.69 0.57 -28.56
CA SER A 242 0.62 1.10 -29.40
C SER A 242 -0.71 0.65 -28.80
N GLY A 243 -1.56 1.62 -28.45
CA GLY A 243 -2.87 1.39 -27.86
C GLY A 243 -3.81 0.55 -28.71
#